data_AF-A0A9E0A6W3-F1
#
_entry.id   AF-A0A9E0A6W3-F1
#
_cell.length_a   1.000
_cell.length_b   1.000
_cell.length_c   1.000
_cell.angle_alpha   90.00
_cell.angle_beta   90.00
_cell.angle_gamma   90.00
#
_symmetry.space_group_name_H-M   'P 1'
#
loop_
_entity.id
_entity.type
_entity.pdbx_description
1 polymer ?
#
loop_
_entity_poly.entity_id
_entity_poly.type
_entity_poly.pdbx_seq_one_letter_code
_entity_poly.pdbx_strand_id
1 'polypeptide(L)'
;MDSSSTIKILVDNEKGLSADERTKLIEGTDSIYIDSRLDYHKRLARRQTVSFVLLILFALFAFGVVMFPSADPFTAGVLKGLVAGYLAALLVLVPKTTKNHSRIAFVISVVKQINSPKQA
;
A
#
# COMPACT_ATOMS: atom_id res chain seq x y z
N MET A 1 -5.27 10.51 -30.54
CA MET A 1 -5.71 9.50 -29.56
C MET A 1 -6.86 10.11 -28.77
N ASP A 2 -8.02 9.48 -28.77
CA ASP A 2 -9.17 9.95 -28.02
C ASP A 2 -8.96 9.70 -26.52
N SER A 3 -9.43 10.61 -25.66
CA SER A 3 -9.26 10.51 -24.20
C SER A 3 -9.68 9.16 -23.63
N SER A 4 -10.74 8.55 -24.18
CA SER A 4 -11.22 7.21 -23.81
C SER A 4 -10.18 6.11 -24.11
N SER A 5 -9.51 6.18 -25.26
CA SER A 5 -8.46 5.22 -25.65
C SER A 5 -7.24 5.30 -24.72
N THR A 6 -6.86 6.51 -24.31
CA THR A 6 -5.77 6.76 -23.36
C THR A 6 -6.10 6.21 -21.97
N ILE A 7 -7.32 6.45 -21.48
CA ILE A 7 -7.79 5.94 -20.17
C ILE A 7 -7.78 4.41 -20.17
N LYS A 8 -8.29 3.77 -21.24
CA LYS A 8 -8.31 2.32 -21.35
C LYS A 8 -6.90 1.71 -21.27
N ILE A 9 -5.92 2.29 -21.98
CA ILE A 9 -4.53 1.84 -21.92
C ILE A 9 -3.96 1.98 -20.50
N LEU A 10 -4.22 3.09 -19.81
CA LEU A 10 -3.75 3.33 -18.44
C LEU A 10 -4.33 2.31 -17.45
N VAL A 11 -5.64 2.05 -17.55
CA VAL A 11 -6.37 1.12 -16.69
C VAL A 11 -5.95 -0.33 -16.95
N ASP A 12 -5.78 -0.72 -18.22
CA ASP A 12 -5.39 -2.07 -18.60
C ASP A 12 -3.98 -2.43 -18.08
N ASN A 13 -3.07 -1.46 -18.11
CA ASN A 13 -1.71 -1.58 -17.58
C ASN A 13 -1.65 -1.67 -16.04
N GLU A 14 -2.72 -1.34 -15.31
CA GLU A 14 -2.72 -1.32 -13.85
C GLU A 14 -3.32 -2.60 -13.25
N LYS A 15 -2.47 -3.62 -13.03
CA LYS A 15 -2.89 -4.93 -12.49
C LYS A 15 -3.47 -4.87 -11.07
N GLY A 16 -3.31 -3.77 -10.34
CA GLY A 16 -3.80 -3.63 -8.97
C GLY A 16 -5.29 -3.30 -8.84
N LEU A 17 -5.91 -2.74 -9.88
CA LEU A 17 -7.31 -2.35 -9.90
C LEU A 17 -8.24 -3.57 -9.88
N SER A 18 -9.33 -3.47 -9.11
CA SER A 18 -10.41 -4.45 -9.18
C SER A 18 -11.18 -4.35 -10.51
N ALA A 19 -11.91 -5.40 -10.87
CA ALA A 19 -12.75 -5.40 -12.07
C ALA A 19 -13.78 -4.25 -12.06
N ASP A 20 -14.41 -3.98 -10.91
CA ASP A 20 -15.36 -2.86 -10.72
C ASP A 20 -14.70 -1.50 -10.94
N GLU A 21 -13.51 -1.29 -10.38
CA GLU A 21 -12.77 -0.03 -10.54
C GLU A 21 -12.34 0.19 -12.00
N ARG A 22 -11.95 -0.88 -12.70
CA ARG A 22 -11.58 -0.79 -14.12
C ARG A 22 -12.75 -0.34 -14.99
N THR A 23 -13.91 -1.00 -14.83
CA THR A 23 -15.13 -0.66 -15.58
C THR A 23 -15.53 0.79 -15.33
N LYS A 24 -15.58 1.21 -14.06
CA LYS A 24 -15.96 2.57 -13.67
C LYS A 24 -14.99 3.65 -14.16
N LEU A 25 -13.68 3.36 -14.21
CA LEU A 25 -12.70 4.31 -14.75
C LEU A 25 -12.85 4.49 -16.26
N ILE A 26 -13.24 3.45 -17.00
CA ILE A 26 -13.38 3.47 -18.47
C ILE A 26 -14.71 4.10 -18.91
N GLU A 27 -15.81 3.80 -18.20
CA GLU A 27 -17.17 4.24 -18.57
C GLU A 27 -17.44 5.72 -18.27
N GLY A 28 -16.54 6.41 -17.56
CA GLY A 28 -16.71 7.81 -17.19
C GLY A 28 -17.66 7.96 -16.00
N THR A 29 -17.18 7.61 -14.81
CA THR A 29 -17.96 7.70 -13.56
C THR A 29 -17.87 9.10 -12.92
N ASP A 30 -18.83 9.40 -12.05
CA ASP A 30 -18.91 10.63 -11.27
C ASP A 30 -17.62 10.93 -10.48
N SER A 31 -17.28 12.22 -10.46
CA SER A 31 -16.15 12.83 -9.74
C SER A 31 -16.08 12.39 -8.27
N ILE A 32 -17.24 12.22 -7.62
CA ILE A 32 -17.36 11.80 -6.23
C ILE A 32 -16.79 10.39 -6.01
N TYR A 33 -17.06 9.46 -6.93
CA TYR A 33 -16.54 8.09 -6.85
C TYR A 33 -15.03 8.07 -7.03
N ILE A 34 -14.53 8.82 -8.02
CA ILE A 34 -13.09 8.92 -8.32
C ILE A 34 -12.33 9.46 -7.10
N ASP A 35 -12.85 10.49 -6.44
CA ASP A 35 -12.21 11.07 -5.26
C ASP A 35 -12.23 10.11 -4.07
N SER A 36 -13.35 9.45 -3.82
CA SER A 36 -13.45 8.43 -2.76
C SER A 36 -12.44 7.29 -2.96
N ARG A 37 -12.30 6.78 -4.19
CA ARG A 37 -11.34 5.71 -4.53
C ARG A 37 -9.90 6.17 -4.46
N LEU A 38 -9.61 7.39 -4.91
CA LEU A 38 -8.29 8.00 -4.80
C LEU A 38 -7.86 8.10 -3.33
N ASP A 39 -8.73 8.58 -2.45
CA ASP A 39 -8.46 8.71 -1.01
C ASP A 39 -8.30 7.35 -0.32
N TYR A 40 -9.09 6.36 -0.71
CA TYR A 40 -8.96 4.99 -0.24
C TYR A 40 -7.56 4.43 -0.52
N HIS A 41 -7.10 4.53 -1.78
CA HIS A 41 -5.79 4.04 -2.17
C HIS A 41 -4.64 4.85 -1.58
N LYS A 42 -4.77 6.18 -1.44
CA LYS A 42 -3.79 7.00 -0.71
C LYS A 42 -3.68 6.60 0.77
N ARG A 43 -4.81 6.32 1.42
CA ARG A 43 -4.84 5.87 2.82
C ARG A 43 -4.18 4.51 2.98
N LEU A 44 -4.44 3.58 2.06
CA LEU A 44 -3.78 2.29 2.04
C LEU A 44 -2.28 2.43 1.79
N ALA A 45 -1.86 3.20 0.79
CA ALA A 45 -0.45 3.46 0.50
C ALA A 45 0.31 3.94 1.73
N ARG A 46 -0.25 4.90 2.49
CA ARG A 46 0.34 5.34 3.77
C ARG A 46 0.47 4.20 4.78
N ARG A 47 -0.55 3.35 4.91
CA ARG A 47 -0.46 2.15 5.77
C ARG A 47 0.62 1.19 5.30
N GLN A 48 0.82 1.02 3.99
CA GLN A 48 1.91 0.21 3.45
C GLN A 48 3.28 0.75 3.85
N THR A 49 3.48 2.07 3.71
CA THR A 49 4.73 2.72 4.14
C THR A 49 4.98 2.47 5.62
N VAL A 50 3.97 2.65 6.48
CA VAL A 50 4.09 2.36 7.92
C VAL A 50 4.44 0.90 8.17
N SER A 51 3.74 -0.05 7.53
CA SER A 51 4.05 -1.47 7.66
C SER A 51 5.46 -1.82 7.21
N PHE A 52 5.95 -1.20 6.13
CA PHE A 52 7.32 -1.40 5.64
C PHE A 52 8.37 -0.86 6.62
N VAL A 53 8.14 0.31 7.20
CA VAL A 53 9.00 0.87 8.25
C VAL A 53 9.02 -0.05 9.47
N LEU A 54 7.86 -0.56 9.91
CA LEU A 54 7.77 -1.49 11.02
C LEU A 54 8.51 -2.80 10.73
N LEU A 55 8.46 -3.31 9.50
CA LEU A 55 9.24 -4.48 9.06
C LEU A 55 10.75 -4.23 9.13
N ILE A 56 11.23 -3.06 8.72
CA ILE A 56 12.64 -2.68 8.84
C ILE A 56 13.06 -2.66 10.31
N LEU A 57 12.27 -2.02 11.18
CA LEU A 57 12.54 -2.00 12.62
C LEU A 57 12.58 -3.42 13.19
N PHE A 58 11.67 -4.30 12.77
CA PHE A 58 11.67 -5.70 13.17
C PHE A 58 12.96 -6.40 12.75
N ALA A 59 13.41 -6.21 11.50
CA ALA A 59 14.65 -6.79 11.01
C ALA A 59 15.87 -6.32 11.83
N LEU A 60 15.92 -5.03 12.20
CA LEU A 60 16.96 -4.48 13.06
C LEU A 60 16.93 -5.07 14.48
N PHE A 61 15.75 -5.23 15.08
CA PHE A 61 15.60 -5.87 16.39
C PHE A 61 15.98 -7.34 16.36
N ALA A 62 15.53 -8.08 15.34
CA ALA A 62 15.87 -9.48 15.15
C ALA A 62 17.38 -9.66 14.96
N PHE A 63 18.01 -8.78 14.18
CA PHE A 63 19.46 -8.75 14.02
C PHE A 63 20.18 -8.49 15.36
N GLY A 64 19.69 -7.54 16.16
CA GLY A 64 20.22 -7.27 17.50
C GLY A 64 20.15 -8.51 18.41
N VAL A 65 19.03 -9.24 18.42
CA VAL A 65 18.92 -10.50 19.19
C VAL A 65 19.97 -11.53 18.79
N VAL A 66 20.26 -11.64 17.48
CA VAL A 66 21.22 -12.61 16.96
C VAL A 66 22.66 -12.20 17.25
N MET A 67 22.98 -10.91 17.15
CA MET A 67 24.35 -10.39 17.29
C MET A 67 24.85 -10.28 18.74
N PHE A 68 23.97 -10.29 19.73
CA PHE A 68 24.33 -10.21 21.15
C PHE A 68 23.96 -11.51 21.90
N PRO A 69 24.64 -12.64 21.63
CA PRO A 69 24.32 -13.93 22.25
C PRO A 69 24.70 -14.02 23.72
N SER A 70 25.52 -13.09 24.21
CA SER A 70 26.12 -13.09 25.56
C SER A 70 25.21 -12.56 26.67
N ALA A 71 23.94 -12.28 26.37
CA ALA A 71 22.98 -11.85 27.38
C ALA A 71 22.67 -12.98 28.37
N ASP A 72 22.37 -12.62 29.62
CA ASP A 72 21.91 -13.59 30.61
C ASP A 72 20.61 -14.28 30.14
N PRO A 73 20.30 -15.50 30.63
CA PRO A 73 19.18 -16.29 30.14
C PRO A 73 17.82 -15.60 30.26
N PHE A 74 17.64 -14.76 31.29
CA PHE A 74 16.40 -14.03 31.50
C PHE A 74 16.25 -12.92 30.45
N THR A 75 17.27 -12.08 30.28
CA THR A 75 17.29 -11.03 29.26
C THR A 75 17.14 -11.58 27.85
N ALA A 76 17.83 -12.67 27.53
CA ALA A 76 17.70 -13.35 26.24
C ALA A 76 16.28 -13.89 26.00
N GLY A 77 15.63 -14.44 27.04
CA GLY A 77 14.24 -14.89 26.98
C GLY A 77 13.26 -13.74 26.71
N VAL A 78 13.42 -12.62 27.42
CA VAL A 78 12.60 -11.42 27.22
C VAL A 78 12.75 -10.85 25.82
N LEU A 79 13.99 -10.69 25.32
CA LEU A 79 14.24 -10.17 23.97
C LEU A 79 13.62 -11.05 22.88
N LYS A 80 13.80 -12.38 22.98
CA LYS A 80 13.21 -13.34 22.04
C LYS A 80 11.68 -13.29 22.08
N GLY A 81 11.09 -13.18 23.27
CA GLY A 81 9.65 -13.00 23.45
C GLY A 81 9.11 -11.73 22.80
N LEU A 82 9.80 -10.60 22.98
CA LEU A 82 9.43 -9.32 22.35
C LEU A 82 9.49 -9.39 20.82
N VAL A 83 10.55 -9.99 20.26
CA VAL A 83 10.68 -10.16 18.81
C VAL A 83 9.58 -11.08 18.27
N ALA A 84 9.31 -12.21 18.94
CA ALA A 84 8.24 -13.12 18.54
C ALA A 84 6.85 -12.44 18.60
N GLY A 85 6.56 -11.68 19.65
CA GLY A 85 5.32 -10.91 19.77
C GLY A 85 5.20 -9.83 18.69
N TYR A 86 6.30 -9.15 18.37
CA TYR A 86 6.32 -8.13 17.32
C TYR A 86 6.08 -8.74 15.93
N LEU A 87 6.64 -9.92 15.65
CA LEU A 87 6.35 -10.68 14.43
C LEU A 87 4.87 -11.01 14.29
N ALA A 88 4.23 -11.49 15.38
CA ALA A 88 2.80 -11.80 15.37
C ALA A 88 1.95 -10.55 15.06
N ALA A 89 2.31 -9.39 15.63
CA ALA A 89 1.64 -8.12 15.33
C ALA A 89 1.81 -7.70 13.85
N LEU A 90 3.00 -7.91 13.28
CA LEU A 90 3.27 -7.62 11.86
C LEU A 90 2.45 -8.50 10.91
N LEU A 91 2.29 -9.79 11.22
CA LEU A 91 1.50 -10.71 10.40
C LEU A 91 0.02 -10.29 10.28
N VAL A 92 -0.51 -9.55 11.24
CA VAL A 92 -1.88 -8.98 11.17
C VAL A 92 -1.93 -7.74 10.26
N LEU A 93 -0.83 -6.98 10.18
CA LEU A 93 -0.77 -5.70 9.46
C LEU A 93 -0.39 -5.85 7.98
N VAL A 94 0.54 -6.75 7.64
CA VAL A 94 1.15 -6.93 6.30
C VAL A 94 0.18 -7.44 5.21
N PRO A 95 -0.82 -8.32 5.47
CA PRO A 95 -1.68 -8.86 4.39
C PRO A 95 -2.46 -7.78 3.64
N LYS A 96 -2.68 -6.62 4.27
CA LYS A 96 -3.44 -5.49 3.70
C LYS A 96 -2.59 -4.59 2.79
N THR A 97 -1.33 -4.94 2.54
CA THR A 97 -0.35 -4.08 1.86
C THR A 97 0.33 -4.74 0.65
N THR A 98 -0.28 -5.78 0.06
CA THR A 98 0.33 -6.52 -1.06
C THR A 98 0.19 -5.85 -2.43
N LYS A 99 -0.81 -4.98 -2.63
CA LYS A 99 -1.02 -4.25 -3.89
C LYS A 99 -0.25 -2.93 -3.90
N ASN A 100 0.28 -2.48 -5.03
CA ASN A 100 0.93 -1.17 -5.10
C ASN A 100 -0.11 -0.02 -5.14
N HIS A 101 -0.65 0.35 -3.97
CA HIS A 101 -1.72 1.34 -3.89
C HIS A 101 -1.26 2.75 -4.27
N SER A 102 0.04 3.06 -4.16
CA SER A 102 0.62 4.30 -4.66
C SER A 102 0.46 4.42 -6.19
N ARG A 103 0.78 3.34 -6.91
CA ARG A 103 0.63 3.28 -8.37
C ARG A 103 -0.84 3.33 -8.80
N ILE A 104 -1.72 2.64 -8.09
CA ILE A 104 -3.16 2.68 -8.35
C ILE A 104 -3.72 4.11 -8.15
N ALA A 105 -3.38 4.76 -7.04
CA ALA A 105 -3.78 6.15 -6.79
C ALA A 105 -3.26 7.11 -7.87
N PHE A 106 -2.03 6.90 -8.35
CA PHE A 106 -1.48 7.66 -9.46
C PHE A 106 -2.32 7.50 -10.73
N VAL A 107 -2.63 6.26 -11.14
CA VAL A 107 -3.46 5.99 -12.34
C VAL A 107 -4.83 6.65 -12.21
N ILE A 108 -5.50 6.53 -11.06
CA ILE A 108 -6.80 7.18 -10.81
C ILE A 108 -6.69 8.70 -10.90
N SER A 109 -5.61 9.30 -10.37
CA SER A 109 -5.39 10.74 -10.45
C SER A 109 -5.17 11.24 -11.89
N VAL A 110 -4.46 10.47 -12.72
CA VAL A 110 -4.26 10.78 -14.14
C VAL A 110 -5.59 10.68 -14.89
N VAL A 111 -6.39 9.64 -14.64
CA VAL A 111 -7.74 9.50 -15.23
C VAL A 111 -8.63 10.68 -14.81
N LYS A 112 -8.57 11.13 -13.55
CA LYS A 112 -9.28 12.33 -13.10
C LYS A 112 -8.86 13.57 -13.89
N GLN A 113 -7.56 13.79 -14.08
CA GLN A 113 -7.05 14.94 -14.84
C GLN A 113 -7.48 14.91 -16.32
N ILE A 114 -7.54 13.73 -16.93
CA ILE A 114 -8.02 13.57 -18.31
C ILE A 114 -9.52 13.91 -18.41
N ASN A 115 -10.33 13.44 -17.46
CA ASN A 115 -11.78 13.67 -17.45
C ASN A 115 -12.20 15.06 -16.94
N SER A 116 -11.32 15.75 -16.22
CA SER A 116 -11.58 17.07 -15.64
C SER A 116 -10.30 17.92 -15.67
N PRO A 117 -9.89 18.41 -16.86
CA PRO A 117 -8.64 19.16 -17.04
C PRO A 117 -8.62 20.54 -16.38
N LYS A 118 -9.66 20.93 -15.64
CA LYS A 118 -9.74 22.19 -14.89
C LYS A 118 -9.79 21.91 -13.39
N GLN A 119 -8.61 21.98 -12.77
CA GLN A 119 -8.31 22.71 -11.53
C GLN A 119 -6.80 22.56 -11.31
N ALA A 120 -6.03 23.24 -12.17
CA ALA A 120 -4.65 23.63 -11.90
C ALA A 120 -4.67 25.05 -11.33
#